data_AF-A0A091EAL6-F1
#
_entry.id   AF-A0A091EAL6-F1
#
_cell.length_a   1.000
_cell.length_b   1.000
_cell.length_c   1.000
_cell.angle_alpha   90.00
_cell.angle_beta   90.00
_cell.angle_gamma   90.00
#
_symmetry.space_group_name_H-M   'P 1'
#
loop_
_entity.id
_entity.type
_entity.pdbx_description
1 polymer ?
#
loop_
_entity_poly.entity_id
_entity_poly.type
_entity_poly.pdbx_seq_one_letter_code
_entity_poly.pdbx_strand_id
1 'polypeptide(L)'
;KVQKTSPFKYLGLKIEEQTVVPRTIKINDNPKTLQKLHQLCESINWVRQLLGLTTEDLAPLFNLLCGNEDLKSLRQLTEEARNSLIKVQEALSSRQAHCYAPGLPFQFIVLGKMPYRHGLVFQWDKVQRDPLLIIEWVFLSHQPSKSITTPQELMAQLVIKARSRLRTFAGCDFTCVYLPLTTNALDHLLQNNNHLQFAFDTYSGQISAHNQKHKLFNSAFKLIPKEIQSREPLNALTIFTDGSGASHKSVMTQKWESDVQVVEGSPQVAELAAVVRAFEWFNEPFNFVTDSAYVAGVVSGAERALLREVANPKIYKLLSKLMQIVSHQKQPFYIMHVRSHTDLLG
;
A
#
# COMPACT_ATOMS: atom_id res chain seq x y z
N LYS A 1 9.68 28.62 -29.52
CA LYS A 1 8.53 29.51 -29.85
C LYS A 1 8.01 30.09 -28.54
N VAL A 2 8.12 31.40 -28.34
CA VAL A 2 7.65 32.07 -27.10
C VAL A 2 6.12 32.19 -27.15
N GLN A 3 5.44 31.76 -26.09
CA GLN A 3 3.99 31.88 -25.92
C GLN A 3 3.72 33.07 -24.99
N LYS A 4 2.87 34.01 -25.41
CA LYS A 4 2.62 35.27 -24.68
C LYS A 4 1.27 35.30 -23.95
N THR A 5 0.36 34.40 -24.29
CA THR A 5 -1.00 34.37 -23.74
C THR A 5 -1.43 32.93 -23.44
N SER A 6 -2.23 32.78 -22.39
CA SER A 6 -2.88 31.53 -22.01
C SER A 6 -3.89 31.08 -23.07
N PRO A 7 -4.04 29.78 -23.37
CA PRO A 7 -3.40 28.64 -22.73
C PRO A 7 -1.97 28.37 -23.24
N PHE A 8 -1.06 28.10 -22.31
CA PHE A 8 0.32 27.71 -22.62
C PHE A 8 0.42 26.22 -22.90
N LYS A 9 1.21 25.85 -23.91
CA LYS A 9 1.53 24.47 -24.27
C LYS A 9 2.95 24.15 -23.86
N TYR A 10 3.15 23.24 -22.92
CA TYR A 10 4.48 22.90 -22.41
C TYR A 10 4.57 21.43 -22.04
N LEU A 11 5.59 20.73 -22.57
CA LEU A 11 5.84 19.30 -22.31
C LEU A 11 4.60 18.39 -22.45
N GLY A 12 3.72 18.67 -23.43
CA GLY A 12 2.49 17.90 -23.62
C GLY A 12 1.31 18.32 -22.74
N LEU A 13 1.46 19.34 -21.89
CA LEU A 13 0.40 19.91 -21.06
C LEU A 13 -0.21 21.17 -21.71
N LYS A 14 -1.48 21.41 -21.42
CA LYS A 14 -2.17 22.69 -21.63
C LYS A 14 -2.36 23.32 -20.25
N ILE A 15 -1.71 24.46 -20.04
CA ILE A 15 -1.70 25.21 -18.80
C ILE A 15 -2.55 26.46 -19.03
N GLU A 16 -3.64 26.56 -18.31
CA GLU A 16 -4.51 27.73 -18.26
C GLU A 16 -4.15 28.58 -17.03
N GLU A 17 -4.91 29.64 -16.76
CA GLU A 17 -4.62 30.53 -15.62
C GLU A 17 -4.71 29.80 -14.28
N GLN A 18 -5.70 28.92 -14.12
CA GLN A 18 -5.96 28.20 -12.87
C GLN A 18 -5.83 26.68 -12.98
N THR A 19 -5.77 26.12 -14.19
CA THR A 19 -5.88 24.68 -14.42
C THR A 19 -4.75 24.15 -15.28
N VAL A 20 -4.41 22.88 -15.07
CA VAL A 20 -3.44 22.13 -15.85
C VAL A 20 -4.12 20.86 -16.31
N VAL A 21 -4.19 20.68 -17.64
CA VAL A 21 -4.73 19.48 -18.25
C VAL A 21 -3.73 18.86 -19.21
N PRO A 22 -3.65 17.51 -19.27
CA PRO A 22 -2.93 16.85 -20.34
C PRO A 22 -3.47 17.25 -21.70
N ARG A 23 -2.58 17.40 -22.69
CA ARG A 23 -3.02 17.48 -24.09
C ARG A 23 -3.60 16.13 -24.49
N THR A 24 -4.56 16.15 -25.41
CA THR A 24 -5.25 14.97 -25.92
C THR A 24 -4.28 13.81 -26.19
N ILE A 25 -4.40 12.76 -25.39
CA ILE A 25 -3.70 11.50 -25.59
C ILE A 25 -4.62 10.60 -26.39
N LYS A 26 -4.14 10.10 -27.53
CA LYS A 26 -4.82 9.05 -28.26
C LYS A 26 -4.59 7.73 -27.52
N ILE A 27 -5.62 7.27 -26.81
CA ILE A 27 -5.60 5.95 -26.19
C ILE A 27 -5.79 4.91 -27.29
N ASN A 28 -4.80 4.05 -27.46
CA ASN A 28 -4.96 2.83 -28.24
C ASN A 28 -5.84 1.86 -27.45
N ASP A 29 -7.07 1.67 -27.92
CA ASP A 29 -8.08 0.82 -27.30
C ASP A 29 -7.86 -0.67 -27.54
N ASN A 30 -6.92 -1.04 -28.43
CA ASN A 30 -6.59 -2.42 -28.72
C ASN A 30 -5.09 -2.63 -28.98
N PRO A 31 -4.25 -2.53 -27.94
CA PRO A 31 -2.81 -2.79 -28.05
C PRO A 31 -2.56 -4.29 -28.29
N LYS A 32 -2.49 -4.68 -29.57
CA LYS A 32 -2.32 -6.08 -30.00
C LYS A 32 -0.98 -6.73 -29.61
N THR A 33 0.03 -5.93 -29.25
CA THR A 33 1.38 -6.42 -28.93
C THR A 33 1.88 -5.83 -27.62
N LEU A 34 2.84 -6.50 -26.98
CA LEU A 34 3.48 -6.03 -25.75
C LEU A 34 4.06 -4.62 -25.92
N GLN A 35 4.77 -4.35 -27.03
CA GLN A 35 5.29 -3.01 -27.32
C GLN A 35 4.21 -1.92 -27.28
N LYS A 36 3.07 -2.16 -27.94
CA LYS A 36 1.96 -1.20 -27.99
C LYS A 36 1.30 -1.02 -26.63
N LEU A 37 1.22 -2.10 -25.85
CA LEU A 37 0.70 -2.06 -24.49
C LEU A 37 1.64 -1.26 -23.56
N HIS A 38 2.96 -1.44 -23.66
CA HIS A 38 3.93 -0.63 -22.93
C HIS A 38 3.78 0.87 -23.24
N GLN A 39 3.74 1.26 -24.51
CA GLN A 39 3.56 2.66 -24.92
C GLN A 39 2.26 3.26 -24.38
N LEU A 40 1.18 2.47 -24.36
CA LEU A 40 -0.09 2.87 -23.77
C LEU A 40 0.04 3.09 -22.26
N CYS A 41 0.60 2.12 -21.52
CA CYS A 41 0.81 2.21 -20.08
C CYS A 41 1.72 3.39 -19.69
N GLU A 42 2.77 3.67 -20.47
CA GLU A 42 3.64 4.84 -20.28
C GLU A 42 2.88 6.14 -20.47
N SER A 43 2.09 6.25 -21.54
CA SER A 43 1.27 7.44 -21.82
C SER A 43 0.25 7.70 -20.71
N ILE A 44 -0.37 6.64 -20.18
CA ILE A 44 -1.31 6.74 -19.05
C ILE A 44 -0.58 7.12 -17.76
N ASN A 45 0.57 6.50 -17.48
CA ASN A 45 1.37 6.81 -16.29
C ASN A 45 1.86 8.26 -16.29
N TRP A 46 2.13 8.84 -17.46
CA TRP A 46 2.53 10.24 -17.58
C TRP A 46 1.43 11.22 -17.12
N VAL A 47 0.15 10.96 -17.43
CA VAL A 47 -0.97 11.84 -17.01
C VAL A 47 -1.57 11.50 -15.65
N ARG A 48 -1.26 10.31 -15.15
CA ARG A 48 -1.82 9.75 -13.93
C ARG A 48 -1.71 10.68 -12.72
N GLN A 49 -0.57 11.38 -12.57
CA GLN A 49 -0.31 12.32 -11.48
C GLN A 49 -1.21 13.56 -11.52
N LEU A 50 -1.74 13.94 -12.68
CA LEU A 50 -2.64 15.08 -12.82
C LEU A 50 -4.10 14.66 -12.64
N LEU A 51 -4.46 13.46 -13.10
CA LEU A 51 -5.85 13.02 -13.19
C LEU A 51 -6.31 12.15 -12.01
N GLY A 52 -5.41 11.77 -11.11
CA GLY A 52 -5.77 10.93 -9.97
C GLY A 52 -6.21 9.52 -10.38
N LEU A 53 -5.59 8.95 -11.41
CA LEU A 53 -5.83 7.56 -11.80
C LEU A 53 -5.16 6.64 -10.79
N THR A 54 -5.91 5.86 -10.03
CA THR A 54 -5.35 5.08 -8.93
C THR A 54 -4.63 3.83 -9.42
N THR A 55 -3.83 3.19 -8.57
CA THR A 55 -3.22 1.90 -8.93
C THR A 55 -4.29 0.85 -9.11
N GLU A 56 -5.37 0.92 -8.33
CA GLU A 56 -6.53 0.04 -8.48
C GLU A 56 -7.17 0.16 -9.87
N ASP A 57 -7.32 1.40 -10.37
CA ASP A 57 -7.90 1.64 -11.69
C ASP A 57 -7.03 1.08 -12.82
N LEU A 58 -5.71 1.05 -12.65
CA LEU A 58 -4.75 0.69 -13.69
C LEU A 58 -4.15 -0.71 -13.54
N ALA A 59 -4.33 -1.37 -12.38
CA ALA A 59 -3.77 -2.68 -12.10
C ALA A 59 -4.14 -3.74 -13.15
N PRO A 60 -5.39 -3.82 -13.64
CA PRO A 60 -5.73 -4.75 -14.72
C PRO A 60 -4.90 -4.55 -15.98
N LEU A 61 -4.58 -3.30 -16.34
CA LEU A 61 -3.74 -2.99 -17.49
C LEU A 61 -2.26 -3.36 -17.25
N PHE A 62 -1.73 -3.03 -16.07
CA PHE A 62 -0.33 -3.33 -15.75
C PHE A 62 -0.06 -4.83 -15.64
N ASN A 63 -1.04 -5.61 -15.16
CA ASN A 63 -0.90 -7.06 -15.08
C ASN A 63 -0.75 -7.72 -16.46
N LEU A 64 -1.24 -7.09 -17.53
CA LEU A 64 -1.07 -7.58 -18.90
C LEU A 64 0.35 -7.39 -19.45
N LEU A 65 1.20 -6.59 -18.79
CA LEU A 65 2.62 -6.45 -19.13
C LEU A 65 3.44 -7.69 -18.71
N CYS A 66 2.95 -8.45 -17.72
CA CYS A 66 3.62 -9.66 -17.24
C CYS A 66 3.56 -10.80 -18.28
N GLY A 67 4.50 -11.75 -18.22
CA GLY A 67 4.54 -12.93 -19.09
C GLY A 67 5.69 -12.86 -20.10
N ASN A 68 5.45 -13.28 -21.35
CA ASN A 68 6.48 -13.31 -22.40
C ASN A 68 7.08 -11.91 -22.64
N GLU A 69 8.40 -11.78 -22.52
CA GLU A 69 9.15 -10.53 -22.64
C GLU A 69 9.34 -10.07 -24.10
N ASP A 70 9.01 -10.90 -25.09
CA ASP A 70 9.09 -10.49 -26.49
C ASP A 70 8.11 -9.33 -26.77
N LEU A 71 8.65 -8.21 -27.25
CA LEU A 71 7.90 -7.02 -27.63
C LEU A 71 6.84 -7.28 -28.71
N LYS A 72 7.03 -8.31 -29.55
CA LYS A 72 6.08 -8.74 -30.58
C LYS A 72 5.04 -9.73 -30.05
N SER A 73 5.19 -10.21 -28.81
CA SER A 73 4.22 -11.11 -28.19
C SER A 73 2.82 -10.50 -28.22
N LEU A 74 1.84 -11.32 -28.59
CA LEU A 74 0.46 -10.89 -28.71
C LEU A 74 -0.12 -10.64 -27.33
N ARG A 75 -0.86 -9.54 -27.20
CA ARG A 75 -1.60 -9.18 -26.00
C ARG A 75 -3.06 -9.03 -26.34
N GLN A 76 -3.92 -9.58 -25.49
CA GLN A 76 -5.36 -9.42 -25.57
C GLN A 76 -5.81 -8.72 -24.29
N LEU A 77 -6.61 -7.66 -24.44
CA LEU A 77 -7.22 -7.01 -23.30
C LEU A 77 -8.26 -7.93 -22.68
N THR A 78 -8.16 -8.12 -21.36
CA THR A 78 -9.26 -8.69 -20.58
C THR A 78 -10.38 -7.67 -20.43
N GLU A 79 -11.54 -8.12 -19.97
CA GLU A 79 -12.65 -7.23 -19.71
C GLU A 79 -12.34 -6.21 -18.60
N GLU A 80 -11.61 -6.62 -17.56
CA GLU A 80 -11.19 -5.65 -16.53
C GLU A 80 -10.25 -4.59 -17.10
N ALA A 81 -9.34 -4.96 -18.00
CA ALA A 81 -8.43 -4.03 -18.65
C ALA A 81 -9.16 -3.05 -19.59
N ARG A 82 -10.23 -3.47 -20.27
CA ARG A 82 -11.08 -2.57 -21.05
C ARG A 82 -11.80 -1.57 -20.15
N ASN A 83 -12.36 -2.04 -19.04
CA ASN A 83 -12.99 -1.18 -18.04
C ASN A 83 -12.00 -0.17 -17.45
N SER A 84 -10.74 -0.57 -17.21
CA SER A 84 -9.67 0.34 -16.84
C SER A 84 -9.46 1.45 -17.88
N LEU A 85 -9.45 1.12 -19.19
CA LEU A 85 -9.30 2.14 -20.24
C LEU A 85 -10.49 3.10 -20.31
N ILE A 86 -11.72 2.63 -20.09
CA ILE A 86 -12.91 3.49 -20.01
C ILE A 86 -12.73 4.52 -18.89
N LYS A 87 -12.34 4.08 -17.69
CA LYS A 87 -12.05 4.99 -16.57
C LYS A 87 -10.97 6.02 -16.89
N VAL A 88 -9.94 5.62 -17.65
CA VAL A 88 -8.88 6.54 -18.10
C VAL A 88 -9.45 7.59 -19.07
N GLN A 89 -10.28 7.19 -20.02
CA GLN A 89 -10.92 8.11 -20.96
C GLN A 89 -11.86 9.09 -20.26
N GLU A 90 -12.66 8.60 -19.30
CA GLU A 90 -13.49 9.44 -18.43
C GLU A 90 -12.65 10.43 -17.64
N ALA A 91 -11.55 9.98 -17.04
CA ALA A 91 -10.65 10.84 -16.27
C ALA A 91 -9.99 11.92 -17.15
N LEU A 92 -9.56 11.58 -18.37
CA LEU A 92 -9.02 12.53 -19.33
C LEU A 92 -10.02 13.60 -19.76
N SER A 93 -11.31 13.26 -19.74
CA SER A 93 -12.38 14.15 -20.19
C SER A 93 -12.96 15.02 -19.07
N SER A 94 -12.90 14.55 -17.82
CA SER A 94 -13.62 15.16 -16.68
C SER A 94 -12.73 15.69 -15.56
N ARG A 95 -11.42 15.40 -15.56
CA ARG A 95 -10.52 15.75 -14.46
C ARG A 95 -9.39 16.68 -14.91
N GLN A 96 -8.89 17.44 -13.96
CA GLN A 96 -7.80 18.39 -14.14
C GLN A 96 -7.01 18.54 -12.84
N ALA A 97 -5.78 19.02 -12.95
CA ALA A 97 -5.04 19.59 -11.83
C ALA A 97 -5.18 21.13 -11.85
N HIS A 98 -4.73 21.77 -10.78
CA HIS A 98 -4.77 23.21 -10.61
C HIS A 98 -3.36 23.78 -10.60
N CYS A 99 -3.23 24.99 -11.14
CA CYS A 99 -2.06 25.82 -10.89
C CYS A 99 -2.05 26.16 -9.38
N TYR A 100 -0.86 26.18 -8.78
CA TYR A 100 -0.78 26.58 -7.37
C TYR A 100 -1.12 28.06 -7.22
N ALA A 101 -1.86 28.39 -6.17
CA ALA A 101 -2.15 29.75 -5.76
C ALA A 101 -0.99 30.28 -4.90
N PRO A 102 -0.34 31.38 -5.29
CA PRO A 102 0.68 32.02 -4.47
C PRO A 102 0.13 32.40 -3.08
N GLY A 103 0.92 32.19 -2.04
CA GLY A 103 0.54 32.51 -0.65
C GLY A 103 -0.32 31.46 0.06
N LEU A 104 -0.86 30.47 -0.65
CA LEU A 104 -1.52 29.33 0.01
C LEU A 104 -0.51 28.24 0.36
N PRO A 105 -0.61 27.63 1.55
CA PRO A 105 0.29 26.56 1.95
C PRO A 105 -0.04 25.25 1.24
N PHE A 106 0.99 24.47 0.94
CA PHE A 106 0.83 23.10 0.46
C PHE A 106 0.51 22.16 1.62
N GLN A 107 -0.46 21.28 1.39
CA GLN A 107 -0.88 20.23 2.30
C GLN A 107 -0.83 18.89 1.59
N PHE A 108 -0.71 17.82 2.38
CA PHE A 108 -0.67 16.46 1.86
C PHE A 108 -1.67 15.57 2.59
N ILE A 109 -2.37 14.70 1.86
CA ILE A 109 -3.31 13.75 2.45
C ILE A 109 -3.11 12.36 1.85
N VAL A 110 -3.07 11.34 2.72
CA VAL A 110 -3.05 9.94 2.30
C VAL A 110 -4.48 9.41 2.19
N LEU A 111 -4.80 8.82 1.04
CA LEU A 111 -6.12 8.40 0.59
C LEU A 111 -6.10 6.96 0.07
N GLY A 112 -7.29 6.45 -0.27
CA GLY A 112 -7.49 5.12 -0.84
C GLY A 112 -7.64 4.03 0.22
N LYS A 113 -7.94 2.80 -0.21
CA LYS A 113 -7.96 1.60 0.63
C LYS A 113 -6.67 0.80 0.43
N MET A 114 -6.36 -0.08 1.37
CA MET A 114 -5.28 -1.06 1.16
C MET A 114 -5.65 -2.02 0.02
N PRO A 115 -4.69 -2.44 -0.83
CA PRO A 115 -3.28 -2.00 -0.85
C PRO A 115 -3.04 -0.72 -1.68
N TYR A 116 -4.05 -0.20 -2.37
CA TYR A 116 -3.97 0.90 -3.34
C TYR A 116 -3.99 2.31 -2.71
N ARG A 117 -3.22 2.48 -1.63
CA ARG A 117 -3.03 3.79 -1.00
C ARG A 117 -2.31 4.74 -1.95
N HIS A 118 -2.71 6.00 -1.91
CA HIS A 118 -2.12 7.06 -2.71
C HIS A 118 -2.19 8.38 -1.93
N GLY A 119 -1.40 9.35 -2.36
CA GLY A 119 -1.34 10.66 -1.76
C GLY A 119 -1.92 11.72 -2.68
N LEU A 120 -2.32 12.85 -2.10
CA LEU A 120 -2.68 14.05 -2.83
C LEU A 120 -1.96 15.24 -2.20
N VAL A 121 -1.20 15.97 -3.03
CA VAL A 121 -0.71 17.31 -2.73
C VAL A 121 -1.79 18.30 -3.16
N PHE A 122 -2.19 19.17 -2.25
CA PHE A 122 -3.24 20.14 -2.50
C PHE A 122 -2.99 21.46 -1.77
N GLN A 123 -3.71 22.50 -2.21
CA GLN A 123 -3.89 23.74 -1.45
C GLN A 123 -5.37 23.91 -1.12
N TRP A 124 -5.66 24.67 -0.07
CA TRP A 124 -7.03 24.89 0.40
C TRP A 124 -7.37 26.37 0.34
N ASP A 125 -8.16 26.75 -0.66
CA ASP A 125 -8.57 28.13 -0.91
C ASP A 125 -10.01 28.38 -0.43
N LYS A 126 -10.15 28.96 0.76
CA LYS A 126 -11.47 29.22 1.36
C LYS A 126 -12.30 30.27 0.60
N VAL A 127 -11.69 31.02 -0.31
CA VAL A 127 -12.38 32.05 -1.09
C VAL A 127 -13.17 31.43 -2.25
N GLN A 128 -12.73 30.27 -2.75
CA GLN A 128 -13.39 29.58 -3.85
C GLN A 128 -14.60 28.77 -3.38
N ARG A 129 -15.56 28.58 -4.29
CA ARG A 129 -16.74 27.74 -4.05
C ARG A 129 -16.36 26.29 -3.78
N ASP A 130 -15.44 25.76 -4.57
CA ASP A 130 -14.74 24.52 -4.26
C ASP A 130 -13.35 24.90 -3.72
N PRO A 131 -13.08 24.71 -2.42
CA PRO A 131 -11.83 25.14 -1.83
C PRO A 131 -10.65 24.23 -2.16
N LEU A 132 -10.86 23.07 -2.79
CA LEU A 132 -9.81 22.11 -3.03
C LEU A 132 -9.06 22.38 -4.35
N LEU A 133 -7.83 22.87 -4.23
CA LEU A 133 -6.90 22.94 -5.36
C LEU A 133 -6.01 21.70 -5.41
N ILE A 134 -6.38 20.75 -6.26
CA ILE A 134 -5.58 19.54 -6.55
C ILE A 134 -4.30 19.95 -7.30
N ILE A 135 -3.14 19.80 -6.67
CA ILE A 135 -1.85 20.13 -7.30
C ILE A 135 -1.25 18.92 -8.00
N GLU A 136 -1.05 17.82 -7.26
CA GLU A 136 -0.44 16.60 -7.81
C GLU A 136 -0.84 15.37 -6.99
N TRP A 137 -1.19 14.29 -7.68
CA TRP A 137 -1.42 12.99 -7.07
C TRP A 137 -0.12 12.20 -6.97
N VAL A 138 0.13 11.60 -5.80
CA VAL A 138 1.35 10.85 -5.49
C VAL A 138 1.03 9.37 -5.37
N PHE A 139 1.73 8.54 -6.15
CA PHE A 139 1.52 7.08 -6.17
C PHE A 139 2.79 6.34 -5.81
N LEU A 140 2.65 5.19 -5.15
CA LEU A 140 3.74 4.22 -5.02
C LEU A 140 3.87 3.39 -6.30
N SER A 141 4.98 2.65 -6.40
CA SER A 141 5.16 1.64 -7.45
C SER A 141 4.02 0.62 -7.41
N HIS A 142 3.64 0.10 -8.57
CA HIS A 142 2.67 -1.00 -8.66
C HIS A 142 3.20 -2.27 -7.96
N GLN A 143 4.49 -2.53 -8.09
CA GLN A 143 5.15 -3.64 -7.41
C GLN A 143 5.89 -3.17 -6.17
N PRO A 144 5.61 -3.74 -4.98
CA PRO A 144 6.36 -3.45 -3.77
C PRO A 144 7.77 -4.03 -3.87
N SER A 145 8.76 -3.35 -3.27
CA SER A 145 10.14 -3.82 -3.25
C SER A 145 10.33 -5.01 -2.29
N LYS A 146 9.59 -5.00 -1.17
CA LYS A 146 9.61 -6.05 -0.14
C LYS A 146 8.51 -7.08 -0.35
N SER A 147 8.75 -8.30 0.14
CA SER A 147 7.75 -9.37 0.12
C SER A 147 6.53 -9.05 0.98
N ILE A 148 6.71 -8.46 2.16
CA ILE A 148 5.64 -8.04 3.06
C ILE A 148 5.85 -6.56 3.36
N THR A 149 4.83 -5.73 3.11
CA THR A 149 4.87 -4.30 3.38
C THR A 149 3.66 -3.89 4.23
N THR A 150 3.90 -3.32 5.40
CA THR A 150 2.83 -2.92 6.33
C THR A 150 2.09 -1.66 5.84
N PRO A 151 0.83 -1.43 6.26
CA PRO A 151 0.12 -0.19 5.97
C PRO A 151 0.89 1.07 6.39
N GLN A 152 1.54 1.03 7.56
CA GLN A 152 2.32 2.12 8.12
C GLN A 152 3.56 2.40 7.26
N GLU A 153 4.23 1.36 6.77
CA GLU A 153 5.34 1.50 5.84
C GLU A 153 4.90 2.14 4.51
N LEU A 154 3.75 1.74 3.95
CA LEU A 154 3.23 2.38 2.72
C LEU A 154 2.91 3.86 2.94
N MET A 155 2.32 4.22 4.09
CA MET A 155 2.06 5.63 4.43
C MET A 155 3.37 6.41 4.55
N ALA A 156 4.37 5.87 5.24
CA ALA A 156 5.68 6.47 5.38
C ALA A 156 6.34 6.70 4.00
N GLN A 157 6.31 5.70 3.12
CA GLN A 157 6.85 5.83 1.76
C GLN A 157 6.13 6.92 0.94
N LEU A 158 4.80 7.03 1.06
CA LEU A 158 4.03 8.10 0.42
C LEU A 158 4.44 9.48 0.94
N VAL A 159 4.58 9.64 2.26
CA VAL A 159 5.01 10.90 2.88
C VAL A 159 6.41 11.28 2.43
N ILE A 160 7.38 10.36 2.49
CA ILE A 160 8.76 10.61 2.04
C ILE A 160 8.77 11.04 0.57
N LYS A 161 8.06 10.31 -0.28
CA LYS A 161 7.98 10.61 -1.72
C LYS A 161 7.35 11.97 -1.97
N ALA A 162 6.25 12.29 -1.31
CA ALA A 162 5.55 13.57 -1.46
C ALA A 162 6.38 14.75 -0.96
N ARG A 163 7.04 14.61 0.20
CA ARG A 163 7.93 15.65 0.76
C ARG A 163 9.11 15.91 -0.14
N SER A 164 9.79 14.85 -0.60
CA SER A 164 10.89 14.97 -1.56
C SER A 164 10.43 15.64 -2.85
N ARG A 165 9.25 15.28 -3.36
CA ARG A 165 8.65 15.89 -4.54
C ARG A 165 8.40 17.38 -4.33
N LEU A 166 7.72 17.78 -3.26
CA LEU A 166 7.42 19.18 -2.95
C LEU A 166 8.69 20.02 -2.80
N ARG A 167 9.68 19.54 -2.04
CA ARG A 167 10.96 20.23 -1.88
C ARG A 167 11.68 20.46 -3.20
N THR A 168 11.59 19.50 -4.13
CA THR A 168 12.23 19.60 -5.44
C THR A 168 11.63 20.71 -6.30
N PHE A 169 10.30 20.86 -6.32
CA PHE A 169 9.66 21.83 -7.23
C PHE A 169 9.26 23.15 -6.57
N ALA A 170 9.04 23.20 -5.26
CA ALA A 170 8.60 24.40 -4.53
C ALA A 170 9.59 24.89 -3.47
N GLY A 171 10.67 24.14 -3.17
CA GLY A 171 11.67 24.54 -2.19
C GLY A 171 11.16 24.62 -0.74
N CYS A 172 10.00 24.02 -0.45
CA CYS A 172 9.36 24.03 0.87
C CYS A 172 8.86 22.65 1.29
N ASP A 173 8.29 22.55 2.49
CA ASP A 173 7.65 21.34 3.03
C ASP A 173 6.15 21.60 3.27
N PHE A 174 5.37 20.55 3.52
CA PHE A 174 3.93 20.69 3.77
C PHE A 174 3.67 21.36 5.11
N THR A 175 2.68 22.25 5.19
CA THR A 175 2.25 22.78 6.50
C THR A 175 1.43 21.77 7.30
N CYS A 176 0.76 20.85 6.63
CA CYS A 176 0.03 19.77 7.26
C CYS A 176 0.06 18.48 6.42
N VAL A 177 0.27 17.34 7.09
CA VAL A 177 0.14 15.99 6.54
C VAL A 177 -1.01 15.27 7.24
N TYR A 178 -2.01 14.86 6.45
CA TYR A 178 -3.18 14.14 6.92
C TYR A 178 -3.02 12.62 6.73
N LEU A 179 -3.04 11.87 7.83
CA LEU A 179 -2.94 10.41 7.82
C LEU A 179 -4.28 9.74 8.12
N PRO A 180 -4.65 8.65 7.43
CA PRO A 180 -5.90 7.91 7.62
C PRO A 180 -5.87 7.02 8.87
N LEU A 181 -5.61 7.64 10.02
CA LEU A 181 -5.50 7.01 11.32
C LEU A 181 -6.56 7.60 12.27
N THR A 182 -6.87 6.90 13.35
CA THR A 182 -7.60 7.50 14.47
C THR A 182 -6.64 8.36 15.28
N THR A 183 -7.16 9.34 16.02
CA THR A 183 -6.35 10.22 16.88
C THR A 183 -5.52 9.40 17.87
N ASN A 184 -6.14 8.41 18.52
CA ASN A 184 -5.44 7.53 19.47
C ASN A 184 -4.33 6.70 18.81
N ALA A 185 -4.52 6.26 17.57
CA ALA A 185 -3.52 5.50 16.85
C ALA A 185 -2.37 6.38 16.35
N LEU A 186 -2.64 7.65 16.03
CA LEU A 186 -1.66 8.57 15.46
C LEU A 186 -0.49 8.80 16.43
N ASP A 187 -0.76 9.26 17.65
CA ASP A 187 0.29 9.60 18.61
C ASP A 187 1.14 8.38 18.96
N HIS A 188 0.46 7.25 19.21
CA HIS A 188 1.13 5.98 19.50
C HIS A 188 2.01 5.51 18.33
N LEU A 189 1.53 5.60 17.08
CA LEU A 189 2.32 5.19 15.92
C LEU A 189 3.48 6.14 15.64
N LEU A 190 3.34 7.44 15.86
CA LEU A 190 4.47 8.38 15.71
C LEU A 190 5.58 8.11 16.73
N GLN A 191 5.25 7.62 17.93
CA GLN A 191 6.23 7.29 18.96
C GLN A 191 6.88 5.91 18.79
N ASN A 192 6.17 4.95 18.17
CA ASN A 192 6.59 3.55 18.19
C ASN A 192 6.75 2.91 16.81
N ASN A 193 6.56 3.65 15.71
CA ASN A 193 6.73 3.15 14.36
C ASN A 193 7.91 3.84 13.67
N ASN A 194 9.02 3.11 13.53
CA ASN A 194 10.25 3.63 12.93
C ASN A 194 10.03 4.19 11.52
N HIS A 195 9.18 3.56 10.69
CA HIS A 195 8.94 4.05 9.32
C HIS A 195 8.31 5.44 9.32
N LEU A 196 7.31 5.67 10.17
CA LEU A 196 6.70 6.99 10.30
C LEU A 196 7.67 7.99 10.92
N GLN A 197 8.46 7.60 11.92
CA GLN A 197 9.49 8.48 12.49
C GLN A 197 10.49 8.94 11.42
N PHE A 198 11.02 8.03 10.60
CA PHE A 198 11.89 8.40 9.49
C PHE A 198 11.17 9.27 8.45
N ALA A 199 9.90 9.00 8.17
CA ALA A 199 9.13 9.79 7.21
C ALA A 199 8.88 11.23 7.67
N PHE A 200 8.84 11.46 8.99
CA PHE A 200 8.66 12.77 9.61
C PHE A 200 9.92 13.33 10.24
N ASP A 201 11.08 12.72 9.99
CA ASP A 201 12.35 13.28 10.44
C ASP A 201 12.52 14.68 9.85
N THR A 202 12.99 15.62 10.69
CA THR A 202 13.10 17.06 10.41
C THR A 202 11.80 17.75 9.94
N TYR A 203 10.63 17.10 10.05
CA TYR A 203 9.35 17.70 9.67
C TYR A 203 8.87 18.66 10.75
N SER A 204 8.64 19.92 10.39
CA SER A 204 8.18 20.96 11.31
C SER A 204 6.69 21.31 11.14
N GLY A 205 6.00 20.69 10.18
CA GLY A 205 4.58 20.95 9.95
C GLY A 205 3.68 20.10 10.86
N GLN A 206 2.37 20.31 10.73
CA GLN A 206 1.37 19.58 11.51
C GLN A 206 1.16 18.18 10.95
N ILE A 207 0.96 17.19 11.83
CA ILE A 207 0.47 15.86 11.45
C ILE A 207 -0.93 15.71 12.03
N SER A 208 -1.91 15.32 11.23
CA SER A 208 -3.31 15.26 11.65
C SER A 208 -4.03 14.00 11.17
N ALA A 209 -4.86 13.43 12.04
CA ALA A 209 -5.84 12.40 11.69
C ALA A 209 -7.15 13.00 11.12
N HIS A 210 -7.39 14.29 11.36
CA HIS A 210 -8.62 14.99 11.01
C HIS A 210 -8.41 15.80 9.73
N ASN A 211 -8.98 15.32 8.61
CA ASN A 211 -8.96 16.03 7.34
C ASN A 211 -10.11 17.05 7.22
N GLN A 212 -10.03 17.90 6.20
CA GLN A 212 -11.03 18.91 5.90
C GLN A 212 -12.29 18.30 5.28
N LYS A 213 -13.46 18.90 5.54
CA LYS A 213 -14.73 18.42 4.98
C LYS A 213 -14.79 18.70 3.47
N HIS A 214 -14.55 17.66 2.66
CA HIS A 214 -14.64 17.73 1.20
C HIS A 214 -15.27 16.45 0.64
N LYS A 215 -16.04 16.55 -0.45
CA LYS A 215 -16.72 15.39 -1.07
C LYS A 215 -15.71 14.29 -1.47
N LEU A 216 -14.55 14.69 -2.02
CA LEU A 216 -13.48 13.77 -2.40
C LEU A 216 -12.87 13.06 -1.19
N PHE A 217 -12.63 13.80 -0.10
CA PHE A 217 -12.01 13.23 1.09
C PHE A 217 -12.97 12.29 1.82
N ASN A 218 -14.25 12.63 1.89
CA ASN A 218 -15.27 11.75 2.48
C ASN A 218 -15.36 10.40 1.77
N SER A 219 -15.20 10.37 0.43
CA SER A 219 -15.24 9.11 -0.32
C SER A 219 -13.91 8.35 -0.27
N ALA A 220 -12.77 9.04 -0.28
CA ALA A 220 -11.45 8.44 -0.47
C ALA A 220 -10.61 8.26 0.82
N PHE A 221 -10.90 8.99 1.90
CA PHE A 221 -10.17 8.90 3.16
C PHE A 221 -10.66 7.69 3.97
N LYS A 222 -10.08 6.52 3.71
CA LYS A 222 -10.43 5.28 4.39
C LYS A 222 -9.53 5.06 5.60
N LEU A 223 -10.07 5.13 6.81
CA LEU A 223 -9.30 4.88 8.04
C LEU A 223 -8.69 3.48 8.05
N ILE A 224 -7.49 3.37 8.60
CA ILE A 224 -6.87 2.08 8.94
C ILE A 224 -7.47 1.63 10.28
N PRO A 225 -8.06 0.42 10.35
CA PRO A 225 -8.54 -0.13 11.60
C PRO A 225 -7.42 -0.30 12.64
N LYS A 226 -7.79 -0.37 13.92
CA LYS A 226 -6.85 -0.64 15.01
C LYS A 226 -6.17 -2.00 14.82
N GLU A 227 -4.88 -2.08 15.17
CA GLU A 227 -4.11 -3.32 15.25
C GLU A 227 -4.78 -4.30 16.23
N ILE A 228 -4.94 -5.55 15.78
CA ILE A 228 -5.47 -6.67 16.56
C ILE A 228 -4.34 -7.39 17.27
N GLN A 229 -3.17 -7.41 16.65
CA GLN A 229 -1.96 -7.88 17.29
C GLN A 229 -1.66 -7.04 18.55
N SER A 230 -1.55 -7.72 19.68
CA SER A 230 -1.11 -7.13 20.93
C SER A 230 0.41 -6.99 20.95
N ARG A 231 0.90 -5.94 21.62
CA ARG A 231 2.32 -5.73 21.90
C ARG A 231 2.77 -6.34 23.22
N GLU A 232 1.80 -6.66 24.07
CA GLU A 232 2.02 -7.29 25.37
C GLU A 232 1.37 -8.68 25.40
N PRO A 233 1.93 -9.62 26.18
CA PRO A 233 1.32 -10.92 26.40
C PRO A 233 -0.12 -10.79 26.91
N LEU A 234 -1.00 -11.64 26.38
CA LEU A 234 -2.40 -11.71 26.76
C LEU A 234 -2.58 -12.65 27.95
N ASN A 235 -3.56 -12.37 28.81
CA ASN A 235 -4.05 -13.35 29.78
C ASN A 235 -4.95 -14.37 29.05
N ALA A 236 -4.33 -15.22 28.23
CA ALA A 236 -5.00 -16.11 27.30
C ALA A 236 -4.18 -17.39 27.06
N LEU A 237 -4.69 -18.29 26.23
CA LEU A 237 -4.01 -19.53 25.89
C LEU A 237 -2.64 -19.25 25.26
N THR A 238 -1.62 -20.04 25.61
CA THR A 238 -0.30 -19.99 24.95
C THR A 238 -0.11 -21.21 24.07
N ILE A 239 0.26 -20.98 22.83
CA ILE A 239 0.45 -22.00 21.79
C ILE A 239 1.91 -21.95 21.38
N PHE A 240 2.54 -23.12 21.34
CA PHE A 240 3.90 -23.29 20.84
C PHE A 240 3.86 -23.96 19.47
N THR A 241 4.69 -23.48 18.55
CA THR A 241 4.83 -24.08 17.22
C THR A 241 6.28 -24.35 16.90
N ASP A 242 6.52 -25.51 16.31
CA ASP A 242 7.80 -25.94 15.75
C ASP A 242 7.59 -26.56 14.36
N GLY A 243 8.56 -26.36 13.47
CA GLY A 243 8.57 -26.89 12.11
C GLY A 243 9.92 -27.52 11.79
N SER A 244 9.95 -28.84 11.63
CA SER A 244 11.18 -29.56 11.28
C SER A 244 11.18 -29.95 9.80
N GLY A 245 12.05 -29.32 9.01
CA GLY A 245 12.24 -29.69 7.60
C GLY A 245 12.86 -31.06 7.38
N ALA A 246 13.59 -31.61 8.37
CA ALA A 246 14.20 -32.94 8.30
C ALA A 246 13.19 -34.08 8.49
N SER A 247 12.13 -33.84 9.27
CA SER A 247 11.05 -34.82 9.49
C SER A 247 9.78 -34.52 8.69
N HIS A 248 9.77 -33.41 7.94
CA HIS A 248 8.59 -32.86 7.26
C HIS A 248 7.39 -32.69 8.20
N LYS A 249 7.60 -32.43 9.50
CA LYS A 249 6.51 -32.30 10.47
C LYS A 249 6.37 -30.84 10.89
N SER A 250 5.13 -30.37 10.91
CA SER A 250 4.71 -29.15 11.59
C SER A 250 3.96 -29.56 12.86
N VAL A 251 4.38 -29.07 14.01
CA VAL A 251 3.81 -29.43 15.31
C VAL A 251 3.24 -28.19 15.97
N MET A 252 2.02 -28.32 16.49
CA MET A 252 1.40 -27.33 17.35
C MET A 252 1.07 -28.01 18.68
N THR A 253 1.57 -27.45 19.78
CA THR A 253 1.28 -27.96 21.13
C THR A 253 0.45 -26.98 21.93
N GLN A 254 -0.56 -27.53 22.60
CA GLN A 254 -1.39 -26.82 23.57
C GLN A 254 -1.55 -27.70 24.81
N LYS A 255 -1.04 -27.27 25.98
CA LYS A 255 -1.24 -27.99 27.26
C LYS A 255 -1.13 -29.54 27.13
N TRP A 256 -0.08 -30.02 26.45
CA TRP A 256 0.21 -31.44 26.19
C TRP A 256 -0.59 -32.15 25.08
N GLU A 257 -1.54 -31.49 24.42
CA GLU A 257 -2.13 -31.97 23.17
C GLU A 257 -1.27 -31.49 21.99
N SER A 258 -0.77 -32.45 21.20
CA SER A 258 0.06 -32.18 20.02
C SER A 258 -0.70 -32.53 18.75
N ASP A 259 -0.86 -31.55 17.87
CA ASP A 259 -1.34 -31.79 16.52
C ASP A 259 -0.15 -31.77 15.56
N VAL A 260 0.00 -32.84 14.78
CA VAL A 260 1.16 -33.05 13.90
C VAL A 260 0.66 -33.22 12.47
N GLN A 261 1.13 -32.34 11.58
CA GLN A 261 0.89 -32.47 10.15
C GLN A 261 2.21 -32.73 9.42
N VAL A 262 2.18 -33.69 8.49
CA VAL A 262 3.29 -33.88 7.55
C VAL A 262 3.14 -32.88 6.41
N VAL A 263 4.15 -32.02 6.24
CA VAL A 263 4.23 -30.96 5.25
C VAL A 263 5.52 -31.13 4.45
N GLU A 264 5.39 -31.55 3.19
CA GLU A 264 6.52 -31.68 2.29
C GLU A 264 7.07 -30.31 1.85
N GLY A 265 8.34 -30.06 2.15
CA GLY A 265 9.02 -28.83 1.76
C GLY A 265 10.22 -28.50 2.62
N SER A 266 10.68 -27.25 2.51
CA SER A 266 11.75 -26.70 3.34
C SER A 266 11.27 -26.46 4.79
N PRO A 267 12.19 -26.29 5.76
CA PRO A 267 11.84 -25.90 7.14
C PRO A 267 10.87 -24.71 7.19
N GLN A 268 11.11 -23.67 6.39
CA GLN A 268 10.24 -22.50 6.29
C GLN A 268 8.80 -22.82 5.88
N VAL A 269 8.59 -23.83 5.02
CA VAL A 269 7.26 -24.27 4.61
C VAL A 269 6.55 -24.98 5.76
N ALA A 270 7.27 -25.83 6.51
CA ALA A 270 6.73 -26.52 7.68
C ALA A 270 6.37 -25.53 8.81
N GLU A 271 7.26 -24.59 9.11
CA GLU A 271 7.04 -23.53 10.09
C GLU A 271 5.85 -22.63 9.73
N LEU A 272 5.75 -22.15 8.48
CA LEU A 272 4.60 -21.36 8.03
C LEU A 272 3.30 -22.17 8.06
N ALA A 273 3.34 -23.46 7.74
CA ALA A 273 2.17 -24.32 7.79
C ALA A 273 1.67 -24.52 9.22
N ALA A 274 2.56 -24.72 10.21
CA ALA A 274 2.20 -24.76 11.62
C ALA A 274 1.47 -23.48 12.05
N VAL A 275 1.99 -22.32 11.64
CA VAL A 275 1.42 -21.02 12.00
C VAL A 275 0.04 -20.84 11.39
N VAL A 276 -0.09 -21.06 10.08
CA VAL A 276 -1.39 -20.98 9.39
C VAL A 276 -2.40 -21.87 10.11
N ARG A 277 -2.01 -23.09 10.45
CA ARG A 277 -2.88 -24.06 11.12
C ARG A 277 -3.30 -23.58 12.51
N ALA A 278 -2.40 -23.00 13.29
CA ALA A 278 -2.73 -22.42 14.59
C ALA A 278 -3.78 -21.29 14.46
N PHE A 279 -3.60 -20.38 13.52
CA PHE A 279 -4.57 -19.32 13.26
C PHE A 279 -5.92 -19.84 12.71
N GLU A 280 -5.96 -21.01 12.06
CA GLU A 280 -7.22 -21.65 11.65
C GLU A 280 -7.93 -22.35 12.81
N TRP A 281 -7.17 -22.88 13.76
CA TRP A 281 -7.71 -23.66 14.86
C TRP A 281 -8.27 -22.77 15.98
N PHE A 282 -7.57 -21.67 16.29
CA PHE A 282 -7.87 -20.82 17.45
C PHE A 282 -8.67 -19.57 17.07
N ASN A 283 -9.94 -19.57 17.47
CA ASN A 283 -10.87 -18.46 17.30
C ASN A 283 -11.03 -17.58 18.56
N GLU A 284 -10.20 -17.82 19.59
CA GLU A 284 -10.16 -17.08 20.86
C GLU A 284 -8.88 -16.24 20.95
N PRO A 285 -8.73 -15.32 21.93
CA PRO A 285 -7.45 -14.67 22.18
C PRO A 285 -6.34 -15.68 22.50
N PHE A 286 -5.12 -15.48 22.00
CA PHE A 286 -3.99 -16.37 22.31
C PHE A 286 -2.62 -15.69 22.22
N ASN A 287 -1.64 -16.25 22.94
CA ASN A 287 -0.21 -15.98 22.80
C ASN A 287 0.39 -17.04 21.89
N PHE A 288 1.12 -16.60 20.88
CA PHE A 288 1.81 -17.46 19.93
C PHE A 288 3.31 -17.37 20.17
N VAL A 289 3.93 -18.51 20.45
CA VAL A 289 5.37 -18.62 20.72
C VAL A 289 6.00 -19.51 19.66
N THR A 290 7.02 -18.99 18.99
CA THR A 290 7.77 -19.70 17.96
C THR A 290 9.26 -19.53 18.16
N ASP A 291 10.02 -20.56 17.83
CA ASP A 291 11.48 -20.51 17.78
C ASP A 291 12.02 -20.04 16.41
N SER A 292 11.13 -19.80 15.45
CA SER A 292 11.47 -19.27 14.12
C SER A 292 11.37 -17.75 14.08
N ALA A 293 12.53 -17.08 14.01
CA ALA A 293 12.62 -15.64 13.80
C ALA A 293 11.95 -15.21 12.49
N TYR A 294 11.98 -16.09 11.47
CA TYR A 294 11.34 -15.87 10.19
C TYR A 294 9.82 -15.79 10.35
N VAL A 295 9.21 -16.77 11.00
CA VAL A 295 7.77 -16.78 11.29
C VAL A 295 7.37 -15.58 12.14
N ALA A 296 8.09 -15.32 13.23
CA ALA A 296 7.77 -14.22 14.13
C ALA A 296 7.76 -12.88 13.37
N GLY A 297 8.73 -12.65 12.48
CA GLY A 297 8.77 -11.48 11.62
C GLY A 297 7.61 -11.42 10.62
N VAL A 298 7.26 -12.54 9.99
CA VAL A 298 6.13 -12.63 9.05
C VAL A 298 4.81 -12.32 9.76
N VAL A 299 4.52 -12.99 10.89
CA VAL A 299 3.28 -12.81 11.66
C VAL A 299 3.17 -11.37 12.17
N SER A 300 4.27 -10.82 12.71
CA SER A 300 4.28 -9.44 13.21
C SER A 300 4.03 -8.39 12.13
N GLY A 301 4.26 -8.74 10.86
CA GLY A 301 4.01 -7.87 9.71
C GLY A 301 2.78 -8.28 8.90
N ALA A 302 2.05 -9.33 9.26
CA ALA A 302 1.01 -9.91 8.42
C ALA A 302 -0.30 -9.11 8.42
N GLU A 303 -0.60 -8.40 9.51
CA GLU A 303 -1.87 -7.70 9.69
C GLU A 303 -2.07 -6.61 8.62
N ARG A 304 -3.00 -6.86 7.69
CA ARG A 304 -3.37 -5.96 6.59
C ARG A 304 -2.21 -5.54 5.70
N ALA A 305 -1.12 -6.30 5.67
CA ALA A 305 0.03 -5.99 4.84
C ALA A 305 -0.20 -6.36 3.36
N LEU A 306 0.60 -5.72 2.51
CA LEU A 306 0.69 -6.02 1.09
C LEU A 306 1.71 -7.14 0.88
N LEU A 307 1.28 -8.23 0.25
CA LEU A 307 2.13 -9.34 -0.18
C LEU A 307 2.60 -9.13 -1.61
N ARG A 308 3.91 -9.21 -1.85
CA ARG A 308 4.47 -9.39 -3.18
C ARG A 308 4.37 -10.84 -3.58
N GLU A 309 4.13 -11.10 -4.85
CA GLU A 309 4.34 -12.43 -5.41
C GLU A 309 5.80 -12.87 -5.17
N VAL A 310 5.94 -14.07 -4.59
CA VAL A 310 7.24 -14.68 -4.31
C VAL A 310 7.47 -15.86 -5.23
N ALA A 311 8.73 -16.10 -5.61
CA ALA A 311 9.08 -17.12 -6.60
C ALA A 311 8.68 -18.55 -6.20
N ASN A 312 8.63 -18.85 -4.90
CA ASN A 312 8.21 -20.17 -4.42
C ASN A 312 6.68 -20.21 -4.26
N PRO A 313 5.95 -20.97 -5.10
CA PRO A 313 4.49 -20.97 -5.09
C PRO A 313 3.91 -21.58 -3.81
N LYS A 314 4.60 -22.53 -3.16
CA LYS A 314 4.15 -23.12 -1.89
C LYS A 314 4.19 -22.08 -0.76
N ILE A 315 5.32 -21.35 -0.65
CA ILE A 315 5.48 -20.26 0.33
C ILE A 315 4.48 -19.14 0.03
N TYR A 316 4.33 -18.74 -1.23
CA TYR A 316 3.37 -17.70 -1.60
C TYR A 316 1.94 -18.05 -1.17
N LYS A 317 1.53 -19.31 -1.39
CA LYS A 317 0.20 -19.80 -0.99
C LYS A 317 0.01 -19.75 0.53
N LEU A 318 1.01 -20.18 1.31
CA LEU A 318 0.95 -20.13 2.77
C LEU A 318 0.94 -18.69 3.30
N LEU A 319 1.80 -17.81 2.79
CA LEU A 319 1.83 -16.40 3.16
C LEU A 319 0.51 -15.70 2.82
N SER A 320 -0.04 -15.94 1.62
CA SER A 320 -1.34 -15.38 1.21
C SER A 320 -2.45 -15.81 2.17
N LYS A 321 -2.47 -17.09 2.52
CA LYS A 321 -3.45 -17.65 3.46
C LYS A 321 -3.28 -17.08 4.87
N LEU A 322 -2.05 -17.01 5.38
CA LEU A 322 -1.74 -16.42 6.68
C LEU A 322 -2.20 -14.95 6.75
N MET A 323 -1.83 -14.14 5.76
CA MET A 323 -2.21 -12.73 5.72
C MET A 323 -3.72 -12.54 5.62
N GLN A 324 -4.42 -13.42 4.88
CA GLN A 324 -5.87 -13.42 4.85
C GLN A 324 -6.46 -13.70 6.23
N ILE A 325 -6.02 -14.76 6.91
CA ILE A 325 -6.56 -15.14 8.22
C ILE A 325 -6.27 -14.06 9.27
N VAL A 326 -5.00 -13.63 9.39
CA VAL A 326 -4.58 -12.59 10.35
C VAL A 326 -5.33 -11.27 10.11
N SER A 327 -5.54 -10.88 8.84
CA SER A 327 -6.26 -9.63 8.52
C SER A 327 -7.76 -9.66 8.83
N HIS A 328 -8.36 -10.87 8.91
CA HIS A 328 -9.77 -11.08 9.25
C HIS A 328 -9.98 -11.57 10.68
N GLN A 329 -8.89 -11.77 11.44
CA GLN A 329 -8.95 -12.11 12.85
C GLN A 329 -9.80 -11.07 13.58
N LYS A 330 -10.58 -11.50 14.56
CA LYS A 330 -11.38 -10.61 15.41
C LYS A 330 -10.85 -10.53 16.84
N GLN A 331 -10.16 -11.58 17.26
CA GLN A 331 -9.61 -11.70 18.61
C GLN A 331 -8.15 -11.27 18.63
N PRO A 332 -7.71 -10.58 19.71
CA PRO A 332 -6.32 -10.19 19.84
C PRO A 332 -5.42 -11.41 19.96
N PHE A 333 -4.22 -11.31 19.40
CA PHE A 333 -3.17 -12.30 19.56
C PHE A 333 -1.85 -11.61 19.87
N TYR A 334 -0.97 -12.29 20.60
CA TYR A 334 0.40 -11.84 20.86
C TYR A 334 1.37 -12.79 20.17
N ILE A 335 2.49 -12.27 19.66
CA ILE A 335 3.54 -13.06 18.99
C ILE A 335 4.86 -12.85 19.72
N MET A 336 5.52 -13.95 20.07
CA MET A 336 6.83 -13.96 20.71
C MET A 336 7.77 -14.91 19.97
N HIS A 337 8.99 -14.44 19.74
CA HIS A 337 10.09 -15.26 19.28
C HIS A 337 10.95 -15.70 20.47
N VAL A 338 11.22 -16.99 20.56
CA VAL A 338 12.20 -17.59 21.49
C VAL A 338 13.38 -18.15 20.70
N ARG A 339 14.55 -18.31 21.31
CA ARG A 339 15.68 -18.95 20.63
C ARG A 339 15.53 -20.46 20.70
N SER A 340 15.71 -21.14 19.56
CA SER A 340 15.81 -22.60 19.50
C SER A 340 16.99 -23.11 20.34
N HIS A 341 16.88 -24.37 20.78
CA HIS A 341 17.94 -25.08 21.53
C HIS A 341 18.42 -24.36 22.79
N THR A 342 17.50 -23.75 23.54
CA THR A 342 17.76 -23.26 24.90
C THR A 342 17.14 -24.22 25.92
N ASP A 343 17.72 -24.32 27.12
CA ASP A 343 17.16 -25.11 28.25
C ASP A 343 15.87 -24.50 28.83
N LEU A 344 15.24 -23.57 28.09
CA LEU A 344 14.00 -22.91 28.48
C LEU A 344 12.82 -23.81 28.07
N LEU A 345 11.94 -24.06 29.04
CA LEU A 345 10.74 -24.88 28.86
C LEU A 345 9.78 -24.23 27.84
N GLY A 346 9.36 -25.03 26.85
CA GLY A 346 8.29 -24.77 25.89
C GLY A 346 7.42 -26.00 25.72
#